data_AF-A0A8T6QFW6-F1
#
_entry.id   AF-A0A8T6QFW6-F1
#
_cell.length_a   1.000
_cell.length_b   1.000
_cell.length_c   1.000
_cell.angle_alpha   90.00
_cell.angle_beta   90.00
_cell.angle_gamma   90.00
#
_symmetry.space_group_name_H-M   'P 1'
#
loop_
_entity.id
_entity.type
_entity.pdbx_description
1 polymer ?
#
loop_
_entity_poly.entity_id
_entity_poly.type
_entity_poly.pdbx_seq_one_letter_code
_entity_poly.pdbx_strand_id
1 'polypeptide(L)'
;VKGDAKIPVDKIELYMRGKASGDLDSLQAEYNSLKDARISSQKEFAKDPNNAKRMEVLEKQIHNIERSQDMARVLEQAGIVNTASNNSMIMDKLLDSAQGATSANRKTSVVVSGPNGNVRIYATWTILPDGTKRLSTVNTGTFK
;
A
#
# COMPACT_ATOMS: atom_id res chain seq x y z
N VAL A 1 16.21 4.31 8.74
CA VAL A 1 15.78 4.99 10.00
C VAL A 1 16.30 6.41 9.95
N LYS A 2 15.53 7.40 10.36
CA LYS A 2 15.96 8.82 10.44
C LYS A 2 15.15 9.52 11.55
N GLY A 3 15.84 10.03 12.57
CA GLY A 3 15.20 10.50 13.80
C GLY A 3 14.25 9.46 14.39
N ASP A 4 13.03 9.88 14.69
CA ASP A 4 11.99 9.00 15.27
C ASP A 4 11.35 8.03 14.25
N ALA A 5 11.66 8.17 12.97
CA ALA A 5 10.97 7.46 11.89
C ALA A 5 11.68 6.17 11.46
N LYS A 6 10.90 5.09 11.37
CA LYS A 6 11.34 3.75 10.97
C LYS A 6 10.48 3.25 9.81
N ILE A 7 11.13 2.92 8.71
CA ILE A 7 10.51 2.32 7.52
C ILE A 7 11.33 1.06 7.16
N PRO A 8 10.71 -0.13 7.18
CA PRO A 8 11.32 -1.32 6.60
C PRO A 8 11.57 -1.13 5.09
N VAL A 9 12.74 -1.52 4.61
CA VAL A 9 13.21 -1.22 3.23
C VAL A 9 12.34 -1.86 2.14
N ASP A 10 11.80 -3.04 2.44
CA ASP A 10 10.86 -3.79 1.61
C ASP A 10 9.53 -3.06 1.39
N LYS A 11 9.12 -2.17 2.30
CA LYS A 11 7.85 -1.43 2.15
C LYS A 11 7.80 -0.56 0.90
N ILE A 12 8.94 -0.06 0.40
CA ILE A 12 8.94 0.70 -0.85
C ILE A 12 8.51 -0.20 -2.00
N GLU A 13 9.06 -1.41 -2.08
CA GLU A 13 8.69 -2.32 -3.16
C GLU A 13 7.28 -2.89 -2.98
N LEU A 14 6.92 -3.28 -1.75
CA LEU A 14 5.61 -3.84 -1.42
C LEU A 14 4.47 -2.88 -1.74
N TYR A 15 4.60 -1.59 -1.40
CA TYR A 15 3.52 -0.61 -1.59
C TYR A 15 3.62 0.19 -2.87
N MET A 16 4.80 0.28 -3.50
CA MET A 16 5.01 1.24 -4.58
C MET A 16 5.60 0.69 -5.86
N ARG A 17 6.10 -0.55 -5.88
CA ARG A 17 6.76 -1.15 -7.06
C ARG A 17 6.06 -2.39 -7.59
N GLY A 18 4.79 -2.59 -7.25
CA GLY A 18 4.01 -3.73 -7.74
C GLY A 18 4.47 -5.07 -7.19
N LYS A 19 5.27 -5.08 -6.11
CA LYS A 19 5.82 -6.30 -5.50
C LYS A 19 5.08 -6.71 -4.23
N ALA A 20 3.81 -6.31 -4.09
CA ALA A 20 2.97 -6.76 -2.99
C ALA A 20 2.91 -8.30 -2.96
N SER A 21 2.80 -8.87 -1.76
CA SER A 21 2.87 -10.33 -1.58
C SER A 21 1.61 -11.04 -2.08
N GLY A 22 1.82 -12.19 -2.72
CA GLY A 22 0.75 -13.04 -3.23
C GLY A 22 0.75 -13.13 -4.76
N ASP A 23 0.15 -14.19 -5.28
CA ASP A 23 -0.12 -14.33 -6.71
C ASP A 23 -1.52 -13.79 -7.02
N LEU A 24 -1.61 -12.75 -7.86
CA LEU A 24 -2.86 -12.06 -8.13
C LEU A 24 -3.88 -13.00 -8.77
N ASP A 25 -3.45 -13.82 -9.73
CA ASP A 25 -4.34 -14.72 -10.48
C ASP A 25 -4.92 -15.81 -9.57
N SER A 26 -4.09 -16.44 -8.74
CA SER A 26 -4.55 -17.42 -7.75
C SER A 26 -5.50 -16.81 -6.72
N LEU A 27 -5.18 -15.62 -6.18
CA LEU A 27 -6.04 -14.94 -5.22
C LEU A 27 -7.38 -14.54 -5.84
N GLN A 28 -7.37 -14.06 -7.07
CA GLN A 28 -8.57 -13.68 -7.81
C GLN A 28 -9.44 -14.89 -8.14
N ALA A 29 -8.83 -16.01 -8.54
CA ALA A 29 -9.56 -17.26 -8.81
C ALA A 29 -10.27 -17.77 -7.55
N GLU A 30 -9.58 -17.75 -6.40
CA GLU A 30 -10.17 -18.16 -5.12
C GLU A 30 -11.29 -17.21 -4.68
N TYR A 31 -11.08 -15.90 -4.80
CA TYR A 31 -12.09 -14.89 -4.49
C TYR A 31 -13.33 -15.05 -5.37
N ASN A 32 -13.15 -15.26 -6.68
CA ASN A 32 -14.24 -15.46 -7.62
C ASN A 32 -15.04 -16.73 -7.30
N SER A 33 -14.37 -17.83 -6.96
CA SER A 33 -15.04 -19.06 -6.55
C SER A 33 -15.92 -18.86 -5.30
N LEU A 34 -15.42 -18.17 -4.28
CA LEU A 34 -16.21 -17.82 -3.08
C LEU A 34 -17.35 -16.85 -3.39
N LYS A 35 -17.11 -15.88 -4.27
CA LYS A 35 -18.12 -14.93 -4.74
C LYS A 35 -19.27 -15.66 -5.45
N ASP A 36 -18.95 -16.58 -6.35
CA ASP A 36 -19.95 -17.36 -7.10
C ASP A 36 -20.74 -18.28 -6.17
N ALA A 37 -20.11 -18.92 -5.19
CA ALA A 37 -20.78 -19.70 -4.15
C ALA A 37 -21.73 -18.85 -3.29
N ARG A 38 -21.33 -17.62 -2.97
CA ARG A 38 -22.19 -16.67 -2.24
C ARG A 38 -23.38 -16.22 -3.08
N ILE A 39 -23.19 -15.98 -4.37
CA ILE A 39 -24.25 -15.57 -5.30
C ILE A 39 -25.25 -16.71 -5.51
N SER A 40 -24.76 -17.94 -5.69
CA SER A 40 -25.61 -19.10 -5.97
C SER A 40 -26.44 -19.53 -4.76
N SER A 41 -25.94 -19.37 -3.54
CA SER A 41 -26.64 -19.79 -2.31
C SER A 41 -26.23 -19.00 -1.07
N GLN A 42 -26.62 -17.72 -1.01
CA GLN A 42 -26.26 -16.80 0.07
C GLN A 42 -26.58 -17.33 1.49
N LYS A 43 -27.74 -17.98 1.68
CA LYS A 43 -28.14 -18.52 2.99
C LYS A 43 -27.24 -19.67 3.44
N GLU A 44 -26.86 -20.57 2.53
CA GLU A 44 -25.94 -21.67 2.83
C GLU A 44 -24.53 -21.14 3.08
N PHE A 45 -24.06 -20.21 2.26
CA PHE A 45 -22.76 -19.56 2.43
C PHE A 45 -22.62 -18.90 3.80
N ALA A 46 -23.68 -18.24 4.28
CA ALA A 46 -23.70 -17.53 5.57
C ALA A 46 -23.73 -18.45 6.80
N LYS A 47 -23.98 -19.75 6.65
CA LYS A 47 -23.95 -20.71 7.77
C LYS A 47 -22.54 -20.90 8.31
N ASP A 48 -21.51 -20.77 7.47
CA ASP A 48 -20.11 -20.80 7.89
C ASP A 48 -19.51 -19.38 7.86
N PRO A 49 -19.24 -18.76 9.03
CA PRO A 49 -18.64 -17.44 9.09
C PRO A 49 -17.22 -17.38 8.51
N ASN A 50 -16.53 -18.51 8.35
CA ASN A 50 -15.21 -18.55 7.72
C ASN A 50 -15.27 -18.16 6.25
N ASN A 51 -16.39 -18.40 5.56
CA ASN A 51 -16.56 -18.02 4.17
C ASN A 51 -16.47 -16.50 3.99
N ALA A 52 -17.18 -15.74 4.82
CA ALA A 52 -17.13 -14.28 4.79
C ALA A 52 -15.76 -13.75 5.20
N LYS A 53 -15.17 -14.30 6.26
CA LYS A 53 -13.84 -13.90 6.75
C LYS A 53 -12.75 -14.12 5.69
N ARG A 54 -12.79 -15.27 5.02
CA ARG A 54 -11.82 -15.62 3.97
C ARG A 54 -11.99 -14.74 2.74
N MET A 55 -13.23 -14.45 2.35
CA MET A 55 -13.54 -13.50 1.27
C MET A 55 -12.99 -12.09 1.56
N GLU A 56 -13.15 -11.58 2.79
CA GLU A 56 -12.61 -10.26 3.21
C GLU A 56 -11.08 -10.22 3.19
N VAL A 57 -10.42 -11.31 3.62
CA VAL A 57 -8.95 -11.41 3.58
C VAL A 57 -8.44 -11.38 2.14
N LEU A 58 -9.06 -12.17 1.25
CA LEU A 58 -8.69 -12.21 -0.17
C LEU A 58 -8.90 -10.87 -0.86
N GLU A 59 -10.05 -10.23 -0.64
CA GLU A 59 -10.35 -8.90 -1.19
C GLU A 59 -9.30 -7.87 -0.77
N LYS A 60 -8.90 -7.89 0.51
CA LYS A 60 -7.86 -6.99 1.02
C LYS A 60 -6.48 -7.27 0.43
N GLN A 61 -6.13 -8.54 0.20
CA GLN A 61 -4.85 -8.90 -0.43
C GLN A 61 -4.82 -8.43 -1.89
N ILE A 62 -5.87 -8.73 -2.66
CA ILE A 62 -6.03 -8.30 -4.06
C ILE A 62 -5.92 -6.77 -4.15
N HIS A 63 -6.69 -6.05 -3.33
CA HIS A 63 -6.68 -4.58 -3.31
C HIS A 63 -5.29 -3.99 -3.02
N ASN A 64 -4.49 -4.63 -2.16
CA ASN A 64 -3.13 -4.18 -1.89
C ASN A 64 -2.20 -4.41 -3.09
N ILE A 65 -2.35 -5.53 -3.79
CA ILE A 65 -1.59 -5.84 -5.00
C ILE A 65 -1.92 -4.83 -6.10
N GLU A 66 -3.21 -4.61 -6.37
CA GLU A 66 -3.66 -3.67 -7.38
C GLU A 66 -3.15 -2.24 -7.09
N ARG A 67 -3.22 -1.79 -5.83
CA ARG A 67 -2.67 -0.48 -5.42
C ARG A 67 -1.17 -0.37 -5.65
N SER A 68 -0.43 -1.42 -5.31
CA SER A 68 1.03 -1.44 -5.49
C SER A 68 1.42 -1.39 -6.96
N GLN A 69 0.69 -2.13 -7.81
CA GLN A 69 0.88 -2.12 -9.26
C GLN A 69 0.51 -0.77 -9.87
N ASP A 70 -0.57 -0.14 -9.41
CA ASP A 70 -0.98 1.18 -9.86
C ASP A 70 0.05 2.26 -9.51
N MET A 71 0.52 2.28 -8.26
CA MET A 71 1.60 3.17 -7.83
C MET A 71 2.87 2.96 -8.68
N ALA A 72 3.22 1.71 -8.99
CA ALA A 72 4.35 1.41 -9.85
C ALA A 72 4.18 2.07 -11.23
N ARG A 73 3.02 1.91 -11.87
CA ARG A 73 2.72 2.55 -13.16
C ARG A 73 2.81 4.07 -13.09
N VAL A 74 2.26 4.69 -12.06
CA VAL A 74 2.29 6.15 -11.87
C VAL A 74 3.73 6.67 -11.73
N LEU A 75 4.58 5.96 -10.98
CA LEU A 75 6.00 6.30 -10.85
C LEU A 75 6.75 6.14 -12.17
N GLU A 76 6.53 5.05 -12.89
CA GLU A 76 7.15 4.81 -14.21
C GLU A 76 6.72 5.88 -15.22
N GLN A 77 5.43 6.27 -15.26
CA GLN A 77 4.93 7.35 -16.11
C GLN A 77 5.57 8.70 -15.82
N ALA A 78 5.87 8.99 -14.54
CA ALA A 78 6.61 10.17 -14.13
C ALA A 78 8.13 10.07 -14.42
N GLY A 79 8.61 8.93 -14.93
CA GLY A 79 10.02 8.67 -15.21
C GLY A 79 10.85 8.33 -13.96
N ILE A 80 10.20 7.92 -12.86
CA ILE A 80 10.82 7.51 -11.60
C ILE A 80 11.02 5.99 -11.62
N VAL A 81 11.97 5.55 -12.43
CA VAL A 81 12.27 4.12 -12.65
C VAL A 81 12.60 3.38 -11.34
N ASN A 82 12.31 2.07 -11.30
CA ASN A 82 12.62 1.22 -10.15
C ASN A 82 14.13 0.92 -10.01
N THR A 83 14.88 1.89 -9.45
CA THR A 83 16.31 1.76 -9.13
C THR A 83 16.57 1.97 -7.65
N ALA A 84 17.69 1.46 -7.15
CA ALA A 84 18.11 1.66 -5.75
C ALA A 84 18.18 3.15 -5.38
N SER A 85 18.75 3.99 -6.26
CA SER A 85 18.84 5.44 -6.03
C SER A 85 17.46 6.10 -5.91
N ASN A 86 16.53 5.81 -6.82
CA ASN A 86 15.19 6.37 -6.77
C ASN A 86 14.41 5.90 -5.55
N ASN A 87 14.55 4.62 -5.18
CA ASN A 87 13.90 4.06 -3.99
C ASN A 87 14.47 4.67 -2.70
N SER A 88 15.78 4.91 -2.64
CA SER A 88 16.40 5.63 -1.52
C SER A 88 15.95 7.09 -1.45
N MET A 89 15.79 7.79 -2.58
CA MET A 89 15.25 9.15 -2.61
C MET A 89 13.81 9.22 -2.09
N ILE A 90 12.96 8.28 -2.51
CA ILE A 90 11.59 8.15 -2.00
C ILE A 90 11.61 7.89 -0.48
N MET A 91 12.44 6.93 -0.04
CA MET A 91 12.60 6.57 1.37
C MET A 91 12.99 7.77 2.23
N ASP A 92 13.98 8.55 1.79
CA ASP A 92 14.47 9.72 2.52
C ASP A 92 13.39 10.78 2.67
N LYS A 93 12.68 11.11 1.58
CA LYS A 93 11.55 12.05 1.62
C LYS A 93 10.44 11.59 2.55
N LEU A 94 10.09 10.30 2.53
CA LEU A 94 9.08 9.74 3.42
C LEU A 94 9.52 9.89 4.90
N LEU A 95 10.76 9.52 5.21
CA LEU A 95 11.35 9.65 6.54
C LEU A 95 11.34 11.10 7.05
N ASP A 96 11.61 12.08 6.17
CA ASP A 96 11.53 13.51 6.53
C ASP A 96 10.09 13.95 6.79
N SER A 97 9.14 13.50 5.96
CA SER A 97 7.73 13.85 6.15
C SER A 97 7.17 13.36 7.49
N ALA A 98 7.69 12.24 8.00
CA ALA A 98 7.27 11.64 9.26
C ALA A 98 7.44 12.58 10.46
N GLN A 99 8.34 13.56 10.38
CA GLN A 99 8.55 14.51 11.47
C GLN A 99 7.30 15.37 11.75
N GLY A 100 6.48 15.61 10.72
CA GLY A 100 5.19 16.30 10.85
C GLY A 100 4.02 15.43 11.33
N ALA A 101 4.20 14.11 11.48
CA ALA A 101 3.13 13.22 11.94
C ALA A 101 2.97 13.29 13.46
N THR A 102 1.73 13.47 13.91
CA THR A 102 1.33 13.56 15.33
C THR A 102 0.17 12.62 15.63
N SER A 103 -0.16 12.41 16.91
CA SER A 103 -1.29 11.54 17.28
C SER A 103 -2.63 12.08 16.77
N ALA A 104 -2.75 13.41 16.64
CA ALA A 104 -3.89 14.10 16.07
C ALA A 104 -3.94 13.97 14.53
N ASN A 105 -2.77 14.01 13.85
CA ASN A 105 -2.68 13.83 12.41
C ASN A 105 -1.53 12.91 12.01
N ARG A 106 -1.90 11.67 11.65
CA ARG A 106 -0.97 10.59 11.28
C ARG A 106 -0.67 10.51 9.78
N LYS A 107 -1.19 11.43 8.96
CA LYS A 107 -1.04 11.41 7.50
C LYS A 107 -0.12 12.54 7.06
N THR A 108 0.87 12.21 6.25
CA THR A 108 1.80 13.16 5.64
C THR A 108 1.81 12.96 4.14
N SER A 109 2.34 13.93 3.40
CA SER A 109 2.50 13.80 1.96
C SER A 109 3.85 14.33 1.49
N VAL A 110 4.40 13.70 0.47
CA VAL A 110 5.62 14.14 -0.22
C VAL A 110 5.36 14.20 -1.71
N VAL A 111 6.10 15.08 -2.40
CA VAL A 111 6.13 15.10 -3.86
C VAL A 111 7.49 14.57 -4.32
N VAL A 112 7.45 13.57 -5.18
CA VAL A 112 8.62 13.04 -5.88
C VAL A 112 8.55 13.48 -7.34
N SER A 113 9.68 13.90 -7.87
CA SER A 113 9.79 14.47 -9.21
C SER A 113 10.63 13.54 -10.06
N GLY A 114 10.14 13.24 -11.25
CA GLY A 114 10.89 12.59 -12.30
C GLY A 114 10.90 13.42 -13.58
N PRO A 115 11.59 12.95 -14.62
CA PRO A 115 11.75 13.66 -15.88
C PRO A 115 10.40 14.01 -16.56
N ASN A 116 9.38 13.19 -16.36
CA ASN A 116 8.11 13.29 -17.08
C ASN A 116 6.98 13.85 -16.21
N GLY A 117 7.22 14.14 -14.93
CA GLY A 117 6.19 14.67 -14.04
C GLY A 117 6.47 14.48 -12.56
N ASN A 118 5.47 14.84 -11.76
CA ASN A 118 5.53 14.80 -10.30
C ASN A 118 4.45 13.86 -9.77
N VAL A 119 4.80 13.09 -8.74
CA VAL A 119 3.85 12.20 -8.05
C VAL A 119 3.75 12.63 -6.60
N ARG A 120 2.51 12.91 -6.15
CA ARG A 120 2.24 13.11 -4.73
C ARG A 120 1.95 11.77 -4.06
N ILE A 121 2.73 11.46 -3.04
CA ILE A 121 2.65 10.24 -2.25
C ILE A 121 2.13 10.62 -0.86
N TYR A 122 1.14 9.87 -0.38
CA TYR A 122 0.60 10.00 0.97
C TYR A 122 1.05 8.83 1.83
N ALA A 123 1.62 9.14 3.00
CA ALA A 123 2.06 8.17 3.98
C ALA A 123 1.18 8.24 5.23
N THR A 124 0.82 7.08 5.77
CA THR A 124 0.16 6.98 7.08
C THR A 124 1.15 6.39 8.08
N TRP A 125 1.23 6.99 9.27
CA TRP A 125 2.18 6.61 10.31
C TRP A 125 1.47 6.06 11.55
N THR A 126 2.06 5.04 12.16
CA THR A 126 1.73 4.60 13.52
C THR A 126 2.71 5.25 14.48
N ILE A 127 2.20 6.00 15.46
CA ILE A 127 3.00 6.54 16.56
C ILE A 127 2.97 5.52 17.69
N LEU A 128 4.14 5.06 18.08
CA LEU A 128 4.32 4.08 19.14
C LEU A 128 4.37 4.77 20.51
N PRO A 129 4.16 4.03 21.61
CA PRO A 129 4.21 4.59 22.97
C PRO A 129 5.55 5.25 23.32
N ASP A 130 6.65 4.83 22.69
CA ASP A 130 7.99 5.40 22.84
C ASP A 130 8.22 6.69 22.02
N GLY A 131 7.18 7.19 21.34
CA GLY A 131 7.24 8.36 20.46
C GLY A 131 7.73 8.06 19.04
N THR A 132 8.25 6.85 18.77
CA THR A 132 8.75 6.50 17.44
C THR A 132 7.62 6.26 16.45
N LYS A 133 7.91 6.49 15.17
CA LYS A 133 6.93 6.52 14.07
C LYS A 133 7.23 5.41 13.08
N ARG A 134 6.27 4.53 12.83
CA ARG A 134 6.39 3.45 11.83
C ARG A 134 5.47 3.73 10.65
N LEU A 135 6.00 3.60 9.43
CA LEU A 135 5.18 3.70 8.23
C LEU A 135 4.16 2.54 8.21
N SER A 136 2.87 2.86 8.15
CA SER A 136 1.78 1.89 8.03
C SER A 136 1.55 1.54 6.56
N THR A 137 1.19 2.54 5.75
CA THR A 137 0.80 2.39 4.35
C THR A 137 1.24 3.60 3.53
N VAL A 138 1.36 3.39 2.21
CA VAL A 138 1.65 4.43 1.22
C VAL A 138 0.61 4.33 0.11
N ASN A 139 0.06 5.48 -0.30
CA ASN A 139 -0.87 5.58 -1.43
C ASN A 139 -0.45 6.74 -2.36
N THR A 140 -0.83 6.67 -3.63
CA THR A 140 -0.79 7.83 -4.54
C THR A 140 -1.97 8.75 -4.22
N GLY A 141 -1.75 10.05 -4.40
CA GLY A 141 -2.84 10.97 -4.63
C GLY A 141 -3.16 11.03 -6.11
N THR A 142 -3.97 10.10 -6.63
CA THR A 142 -4.78 10.43 -7.81
C THR A 142 -5.82 11.43 -7.32
N PHE A 143 -5.68 12.70 -7.68
CA PHE A 143 -6.82 13.62 -7.61
C PHE A 143 -7.87 13.06 -8.58
N LYS A 144 -9.01 12.61 -8.02
CA LYS A 144 -10.27 12.59 -8.74
C LYS A 144 -10.91 13.96 -8.61
#